data_AF-A0AA39Z4G4-F1
#
_entry.id   AF-A0AA39Z4G4-F1
#
_cell.length_a   1.000
_cell.length_b   1.000
_cell.length_c   1.000
_cell.angle_alpha   90.00
_cell.angle_beta   90.00
_cell.angle_gamma   90.00
#
_symmetry.space_group_name_H-M   'P 1'
#
loop_
_entity.id
_entity.type
_entity.pdbx_description
1 polymer ?
#
loop_
_entity_poly.entity_id
_entity_poly.type
_entity_poly.pdbx_seq_one_letter_code
_entity_poly.pdbx_strand_id
1 'polypeptide(L)'
;MEPRFQRLGAALIFLFVALSLWFHAPAAVNREASATQPPSKPFSAGLNYTRLHPANSTLGFGAVLAVSRENSPRQESLFFASNLTGVDIIVPHQPRWSDERLNKLRAEHDSRITRGSALAWLGHLNALKWFLDSGLETALIIEDDVDWDIHLRTVQVPLASENLRALLGSDTTYWGDLDQWEILYLGHCGDFFDADKLDSLQHRVYRDDTLLPHRRMHSHTNEFLEKLGLQEGERMVHRSKWPLCTFGYAVTRASANRILTKLAARESDGGCEAFDVRILEACRDLDYKCYSANPELFHHISAPSEIANVNEGADTTDSTGRLRSQKLTGGTTNIACGARSASFFTKDPATLKYLQKEVGEKGHCLGDPMEQDADKPY
;
A
#
# COMPACT_ATOMS: atom_id res chain seq x y z
N MET A 1 -34.42 -62.56 15.81
CA MET A 1 -35.18 -61.74 14.84
C MET A 1 -34.80 -62.21 13.45
N GLU A 2 -35.78 -62.64 12.66
CA GLU A 2 -35.58 -63.30 11.36
C GLU A 2 -34.86 -62.43 10.32
N PRO A 3 -34.05 -63.02 9.42
CA PRO A 3 -33.37 -62.31 8.32
C PRO A 3 -34.31 -61.68 7.28
N ARG A 4 -35.63 -61.93 7.39
CA ARG A 4 -36.67 -61.28 6.57
C ARG A 4 -36.98 -59.85 7.02
N PHE A 5 -36.85 -59.54 8.31
CA PHE A 5 -37.12 -58.18 8.82
C PHE A 5 -35.97 -57.19 8.58
N GLN A 6 -34.72 -57.67 8.52
CA GLN A 6 -33.56 -56.83 8.18
C GLN A 6 -33.55 -56.40 6.70
N ARG A 7 -34.04 -57.24 5.78
CA ARG A 7 -34.15 -56.89 4.35
C ARG A 7 -35.28 -55.89 4.08
N LEU A 8 -36.39 -55.95 4.83
CA LEU A 8 -37.45 -54.94 4.75
C LEU A 8 -37.00 -53.58 5.30
N GLY A 9 -36.26 -53.57 6.42
CA GLY A 9 -35.71 -52.34 7.00
C GLY A 9 -34.73 -51.63 6.07
N ALA A 10 -33.82 -52.38 5.44
CA ALA A 10 -32.86 -51.81 4.49
C ALA A 10 -33.55 -51.27 3.21
N ALA A 11 -34.57 -51.96 2.69
CA ALA A 11 -35.32 -51.51 1.52
C ALA A 11 -36.13 -50.23 1.80
N LEU A 12 -36.70 -50.09 3.00
CA LEU A 12 -37.44 -48.88 3.40
C LEU A 12 -36.50 -47.68 3.59
N ILE A 13 -35.30 -47.87 4.14
CA ILE A 13 -34.30 -46.81 4.27
C ILE A 13 -33.81 -46.36 2.88
N PHE A 14 -33.56 -47.32 1.97
CA PHE A 14 -33.13 -46.99 0.60
C PHE A 14 -34.21 -46.24 -0.18
N LEU A 15 -35.49 -46.62 -0.02
CA LEU A 15 -36.61 -45.93 -0.63
C LEU A 15 -36.76 -44.50 -0.08
N PHE A 16 -36.55 -44.29 1.23
CA PHE A 16 -36.63 -42.98 1.87
C PHE A 16 -35.50 -42.04 1.44
N VAL A 17 -34.27 -42.56 1.30
CA VAL A 17 -33.11 -41.79 0.80
C VAL A 17 -33.25 -41.50 -0.69
N ALA A 18 -33.76 -42.44 -1.49
CA ALA A 18 -34.02 -42.20 -2.92
C ALA A 18 -35.12 -41.16 -3.13
N LEU A 19 -36.21 -41.19 -2.33
CA LEU A 19 -37.26 -40.16 -2.38
C LEU A 19 -36.75 -38.80 -1.89
N SER A 20 -35.94 -38.73 -0.83
CA SER A 20 -35.42 -37.44 -0.36
C SER A 20 -34.48 -36.79 -1.38
N LEU A 21 -33.64 -37.59 -2.07
CA LEU A 21 -32.79 -37.12 -3.16
C LEU A 21 -33.60 -36.71 -4.40
N TRP A 22 -34.76 -37.30 -4.64
CA TRP A 22 -35.64 -36.91 -5.75
C TRP A 22 -36.44 -35.62 -5.45
N PHE A 23 -36.86 -35.42 -4.20
CA PHE A 23 -37.54 -34.20 -3.76
C PHE A 23 -36.61 -33.01 -3.48
N HIS A 24 -35.32 -33.27 -3.22
CA HIS A 24 -34.28 -32.24 -3.05
C HIS A 24 -33.33 -32.13 -4.24
N ALA A 25 -33.59 -32.85 -5.34
CA ALA A 25 -32.91 -32.58 -6.60
C ALA A 25 -33.29 -31.15 -7.02
N PRO A 26 -32.33 -30.22 -7.15
CA PRO A 26 -32.64 -28.89 -7.64
C PRO A 26 -33.27 -29.05 -9.02
N ALA A 27 -34.44 -28.42 -9.20
CA ALA A 27 -35.08 -28.36 -10.51
C ALA A 27 -34.03 -27.89 -11.51
N ALA A 28 -33.87 -28.64 -12.61
CA ALA A 28 -33.03 -28.22 -13.72
C ALA A 28 -33.59 -26.90 -14.24
N VAL A 29 -33.03 -25.79 -13.76
CA VAL A 29 -33.28 -24.47 -14.30
C VAL A 29 -32.69 -24.51 -15.69
N ASN A 30 -33.56 -24.53 -16.70
CA ASN A 30 -33.21 -24.17 -18.05
C ASN A 30 -32.53 -22.79 -17.98
N ARG A 31 -31.20 -22.77 -18.03
CA ARG A 31 -30.44 -21.56 -18.33
C ARG A 31 -30.78 -21.20 -19.77
N GLU A 32 -31.86 -20.43 -19.94
CA GLU A 32 -31.91 -19.50 -21.05
C GLU A 32 -30.60 -18.72 -21.03
N ALA A 33 -29.90 -18.73 -22.16
CA ALA A 33 -28.64 -18.05 -22.33
C ALA A 33 -28.83 -16.57 -21.98
N SER A 34 -28.47 -16.20 -20.76
CA SER A 34 -28.29 -14.80 -20.38
C SER A 34 -27.25 -14.27 -21.35
N ALA A 35 -27.68 -13.37 -22.22
CA ALA A 35 -26.83 -12.70 -23.18
C ALA A 35 -25.58 -12.23 -22.44
N THR A 36 -24.44 -12.81 -22.79
CA THR A 36 -23.13 -12.37 -22.34
C THR A 36 -23.03 -10.89 -22.70
N GLN A 37 -23.10 -10.02 -21.69
CA GLN A 37 -22.63 -8.67 -21.88
C GLN A 37 -21.17 -8.80 -22.33
N PRO A 38 -20.78 -8.13 -23.43
CA PRO A 38 -19.38 -8.15 -23.84
C PRO A 38 -18.53 -7.61 -22.69
N PRO A 39 -17.31 -8.13 -22.48
CA PRO A 39 -16.41 -7.58 -21.48
C PRO A 39 -16.33 -6.06 -21.68
N SER A 40 -16.46 -5.31 -20.59
CA SER A 40 -16.27 -3.86 -20.62
C SER A 40 -14.93 -3.59 -21.28
N LYS A 41 -14.96 -2.96 -22.46
CA LYS A 41 -13.73 -2.57 -23.15
C LYS A 41 -12.91 -1.72 -22.19
N PRO A 42 -11.60 -1.99 -21.99
CA PRO A 42 -10.77 -1.09 -21.22
C PRO A 42 -10.91 0.31 -21.82
N PHE A 43 -11.26 1.28 -20.98
CA PHE A 43 -11.41 2.67 -21.39
C PHE A 43 -10.01 3.30 -21.53
N SER A 44 -9.17 2.72 -22.38
CA SER A 44 -7.96 3.33 -22.92
C SER A 44 -8.28 4.18 -24.17
N ALA A 45 -9.52 4.11 -24.68
CA ALA A 45 -10.01 4.94 -25.77
C ALA A 45 -10.32 6.37 -25.29
N GLY A 46 -9.33 7.26 -25.34
CA GLY A 46 -9.50 8.71 -25.13
C GLY A 46 -8.53 9.35 -24.12
N LEU A 47 -7.72 8.56 -23.40
CA LEU A 47 -6.66 9.09 -22.57
C LEU A 47 -5.50 9.54 -23.44
N ASN A 48 -5.30 10.85 -23.55
CA ASN A 48 -4.14 11.40 -24.23
C ASN A 48 -2.98 11.50 -23.23
N TYR A 49 -2.22 10.41 -23.07
CA TYR A 49 -1.04 10.30 -22.18
C TYR A 49 -0.03 11.46 -22.34
N THR A 50 -0.04 12.14 -23.49
CA THR A 50 0.80 13.33 -23.77
C THR A 50 0.36 14.62 -23.07
N ARG A 51 -0.74 14.63 -22.29
CA ARG A 51 -1.25 15.83 -21.58
C ARG A 51 -1.01 15.85 -20.08
N LEU A 52 -0.53 14.77 -19.48
CA LEU A 52 -0.27 14.77 -18.04
C LEU A 52 1.02 15.53 -17.74
N HIS A 53 0.87 16.66 -17.06
CA HIS A 53 2.01 17.37 -16.52
C HIS A 53 2.61 16.58 -15.34
N PRO A 54 3.94 16.57 -15.18
CA PRO A 54 4.56 16.03 -13.98
C PRO A 54 3.94 16.63 -12.73
N ALA A 55 3.82 15.82 -11.68
CA ALA A 55 3.42 16.31 -10.37
C ALA A 55 4.45 17.36 -9.87
N ASN A 56 4.01 18.26 -8.99
CA ASN A 56 4.93 19.14 -8.28
C ASN A 56 5.84 18.34 -7.33
N SER A 57 6.76 19.01 -6.64
CA SER A 57 7.69 18.35 -5.71
C SER A 57 7.00 17.68 -4.52
N THR A 58 5.75 18.02 -4.22
CA THR A 58 4.93 17.39 -3.18
C THR A 58 3.91 16.39 -3.74
N LEU A 59 4.08 15.94 -4.99
CA LEU A 59 3.24 14.92 -5.64
C LEU A 59 1.74 15.28 -5.70
N GLY A 60 1.42 16.58 -5.70
CA GLY A 60 0.06 17.11 -5.68
C GLY A 60 -0.58 17.22 -4.29
N PHE A 61 0.15 16.91 -3.22
CA PHE A 61 -0.28 17.10 -1.84
C PHE A 61 0.22 18.43 -1.26
N GLY A 62 -0.31 18.84 -0.10
CA GLY A 62 0.22 19.98 0.64
C GLY A 62 1.64 19.75 1.15
N ALA A 63 1.96 18.51 1.54
CA ALA A 63 3.31 18.10 1.94
C ALA A 63 3.51 16.58 1.79
N VAL A 64 4.77 16.14 1.68
CA VAL A 64 5.18 14.75 1.87
C VAL A 64 5.97 14.66 3.18
N LEU A 65 5.49 13.84 4.12
CA LEU A 65 6.04 13.69 5.46
C LEU A 65 6.62 12.28 5.63
N ALA A 66 7.86 12.18 6.07
CA ALA A 66 8.45 10.90 6.43
C ALA A 66 8.43 10.69 7.95
N VAL A 67 7.91 9.54 8.39
CA VAL A 67 7.97 9.07 9.77
C VAL A 67 9.33 8.41 9.99
N SER A 68 10.25 9.18 10.56
CA SER A 68 11.61 8.70 10.85
C SER A 68 12.06 9.17 12.22
N ARG A 69 12.69 8.28 12.99
CA ARG A 69 13.30 8.66 14.28
C ARG A 69 14.54 9.53 14.06
N GLU A 70 14.88 10.32 15.07
CA GLU A 70 16.13 11.10 15.06
C GLU A 70 17.34 10.18 14.82
N ASN A 71 18.24 10.62 13.93
CA ASN A 71 19.44 9.89 13.51
C ASN A 71 19.17 8.51 12.89
N SER A 72 17.98 8.22 12.35
CA SER A 72 17.74 6.96 11.64
C SER A 72 18.79 6.75 10.54
N PRO A 73 19.41 5.55 10.42
CA PRO A 73 20.43 5.28 9.39
C PRO A 73 19.82 5.28 7.98
N ARG A 74 18.49 5.29 7.87
CA ARG A 74 17.73 5.28 6.61
C ARG A 74 17.52 6.68 6.02
N GLN A 75 17.75 7.74 6.80
CA GLN A 75 17.50 9.11 6.31
C GLN A 75 18.45 9.54 5.18
N GLU A 76 19.74 9.14 5.21
CA GLU A 76 20.70 9.55 4.17
C GLU A 76 20.25 9.08 2.78
N SER A 77 19.85 7.80 2.66
CA SER A 77 19.39 7.27 1.38
C SER A 77 17.99 7.74 1.00
N LEU A 78 17.10 8.03 1.98
CA LEU A 78 15.81 8.66 1.71
C LEU A 78 15.97 10.07 1.12
N PHE A 79 16.82 10.91 1.72
CA PHE A 79 17.09 12.25 1.23
C PHE A 79 17.86 12.24 -0.10
N PHE A 80 18.72 11.24 -0.31
CA PHE A 80 19.34 11.03 -1.62
C PHE A 80 18.26 10.78 -2.70
N ALA A 81 17.33 9.86 -2.46
CA ALA A 81 16.25 9.55 -3.41
C ALA A 81 15.32 10.76 -3.64
N SER A 82 15.01 11.50 -2.59
CA SER A 82 14.30 12.80 -2.64
C SER A 82 15.00 13.78 -3.58
N ASN A 83 16.31 13.98 -3.39
CA ASN A 83 17.09 14.91 -4.21
C ASN A 83 17.27 14.41 -5.65
N LEU A 84 17.40 13.10 -5.85
CA LEU A 84 17.50 12.47 -7.16
C LEU A 84 16.22 12.67 -7.99
N THR A 85 15.06 12.44 -7.38
CA THR A 85 13.76 12.44 -8.05
C THR A 85 12.99 13.75 -7.90
N GLY A 86 13.55 14.72 -7.17
CA GLY A 86 12.95 16.02 -6.83
C GLY A 86 11.58 15.89 -6.18
N VAL A 87 11.50 15.06 -5.13
CA VAL A 87 10.35 14.94 -4.24
C VAL A 87 10.72 15.59 -2.92
N ASP A 88 10.01 16.62 -2.48
CA ASP A 88 10.32 17.36 -1.26
C ASP A 88 9.76 16.62 -0.04
N ILE A 89 10.65 16.09 0.80
CA ILE A 89 10.29 15.32 1.99
C ILE A 89 10.63 16.11 3.25
N ILE A 90 9.66 16.23 4.14
CA ILE A 90 9.83 16.78 5.49
C ILE A 90 9.87 15.62 6.48
N VAL A 91 10.85 15.61 7.38
CA VAL A 91 10.88 14.69 8.53
C VAL A 91 10.52 15.48 9.79
N PRO A 92 9.27 15.41 10.28
CA PRO A 92 8.90 16.04 11.54
C PRO A 92 9.75 15.49 12.69
N HIS A 93 10.21 16.38 13.57
CA HIS A 93 10.97 15.98 14.75
C HIS A 93 10.16 15.00 15.63
N GLN A 94 10.71 13.79 15.83
CA GLN A 94 10.11 12.77 16.69
C GLN A 94 10.62 12.93 18.12
N PRO A 95 9.77 13.23 19.10
CA PRO A 95 10.21 13.38 20.48
C PRO A 95 10.58 12.01 21.08
N ARG A 96 11.35 12.04 22.18
CA ARG A 96 11.52 10.86 23.03
C ARG A 96 10.23 10.61 23.80
N TRP A 97 9.60 9.47 23.55
CA TRP A 97 8.36 9.08 24.22
C TRP A 97 8.63 8.46 25.59
N SER A 98 7.93 8.93 26.62
CA SER A 98 7.98 8.33 27.96
C SER A 98 7.18 7.04 28.03
N ASP A 99 7.50 6.18 29.00
CA ASP A 99 6.72 4.97 29.28
C ASP A 99 5.28 5.30 29.68
N GLU A 100 5.05 6.43 30.35
CA GLU A 100 3.70 6.92 30.65
C GLU A 100 2.91 7.19 29.36
N ARG A 101 3.54 7.81 28.35
CA ARG A 101 2.88 8.08 27.08
C ARG A 101 2.59 6.78 26.30
N LEU A 102 3.52 5.83 26.33
CA LEU A 102 3.33 4.49 25.74
C LEU A 102 2.17 3.76 26.42
N ASN A 103 2.11 3.79 27.75
CA ASN A 103 1.02 3.18 28.52
C ASN A 103 -0.33 3.81 28.24
N LYS A 104 -0.41 5.13 28.02
CA LYS A 104 -1.64 5.83 27.60
C LYS A 104 -2.12 5.46 26.19
N LEU A 105 -1.24 4.95 25.34
CA LEU A 105 -1.62 4.44 24.02
C LEU A 105 -2.27 3.06 24.12
N ARG A 106 -1.88 2.24 25.09
CA ARG A 106 -2.35 0.86 25.23
C ARG A 106 -3.82 0.79 25.65
N ALA A 107 -4.49 -0.26 25.19
CA ALA A 107 -5.82 -0.61 25.66
C ALA A 107 -5.77 -0.95 27.15
N GLU A 108 -6.87 -0.68 27.87
CA GLU A 108 -6.97 -0.98 29.30
C GLU A 108 -7.04 -2.48 29.56
N HIS A 109 -7.64 -3.22 28.63
CA HIS A 109 -7.81 -4.66 28.67
C HIS A 109 -7.34 -5.27 27.36
N ASP A 110 -6.66 -6.42 27.47
CA ASP A 110 -6.21 -7.23 26.33
C ASP A 110 -5.36 -6.48 25.29
N SER A 111 -4.49 -5.57 25.75
CA SER A 111 -3.52 -4.88 24.90
C SER A 111 -2.58 -5.88 24.22
N ARG A 112 -2.42 -5.75 22.90
CA ARG A 112 -1.55 -6.59 22.06
C ARG A 112 -0.36 -5.81 21.47
N ILE A 113 -0.34 -4.49 21.61
CA ILE A 113 0.70 -3.65 21.02
C ILE A 113 2.06 -3.80 21.75
N THR A 114 3.09 -4.15 20.98
CA THR A 114 4.48 -4.22 21.46
C THR A 114 5.07 -2.83 21.70
N ARG A 115 6.23 -2.74 22.37
CA ARG A 115 6.90 -1.44 22.59
C ARG A 115 7.30 -0.78 21.26
N GLY A 116 7.93 -1.53 20.37
CA GLY A 116 8.34 -1.05 19.05
C GLY A 116 7.14 -0.57 18.23
N SER A 117 6.06 -1.36 18.18
CA SER A 117 4.83 -0.98 17.48
C SER A 117 4.19 0.28 18.09
N ALA A 118 4.20 0.42 19.41
CA ALA A 118 3.69 1.62 20.08
C ALA A 118 4.51 2.88 19.77
N LEU A 119 5.84 2.76 19.66
CA LEU A 119 6.71 3.87 19.23
C LEU A 119 6.48 4.27 17.77
N ALA A 120 6.34 3.28 16.87
CA ALA A 120 5.99 3.53 15.47
C ALA A 120 4.63 4.23 15.35
N TRP A 121 3.62 3.73 16.08
CA TRP A 121 2.29 4.35 16.16
C TRP A 121 2.36 5.81 16.62
N LEU A 122 3.05 6.09 17.72
CA LEU A 122 3.24 7.47 18.18
C LEU A 122 3.97 8.34 17.14
N GLY A 123 4.88 7.75 16.36
CA GLY A 123 5.56 8.40 15.24
C GLY A 123 4.60 8.91 14.17
N HIS A 124 3.65 8.07 13.73
CA HIS A 124 2.61 8.47 12.78
C HIS A 124 1.66 9.51 13.39
N LEU A 125 1.22 9.36 14.64
CA LEU A 125 0.38 10.37 15.29
C LEU A 125 1.09 11.73 15.38
N ASN A 126 2.40 11.74 15.61
CA ASN A 126 3.17 12.98 15.65
C ASN A 126 3.28 13.64 14.25
N ALA A 127 3.44 12.86 13.18
CA ALA A 127 3.41 13.38 11.82
C ALA A 127 2.03 13.94 11.45
N LEU A 128 0.95 13.25 11.80
CA LEU A 128 -0.42 13.75 11.60
C LEU A 128 -0.69 15.03 12.40
N LYS A 129 -0.17 15.12 13.64
CA LYS A 129 -0.30 16.33 14.44
C LYS A 129 0.44 17.50 13.81
N TRP A 130 1.69 17.29 13.37
CA TRP A 130 2.45 18.30 12.62
C TRP A 130 1.67 18.77 11.39
N PHE A 131 1.08 17.85 10.64
CA PHE A 131 0.25 18.17 9.48
C PHE A 131 -0.95 19.05 9.86
N LEU A 132 -1.69 18.70 10.91
CA LEU A 132 -2.78 19.55 11.37
C LEU A 132 -2.29 20.94 11.82
N ASP A 133 -1.18 21.03 12.53
CA ASP A 133 -0.63 22.30 13.00
C ASP A 133 -0.11 23.19 11.84
N SER A 134 0.23 22.60 10.69
CA SER A 134 0.74 23.33 9.50
C SER A 134 -0.29 24.19 8.77
N GLY A 135 -1.59 23.92 8.96
CA GLY A 135 -2.66 24.57 8.19
C GLY A 135 -2.83 24.07 6.74
N LEU A 136 -2.10 23.03 6.33
CA LEU A 136 -2.25 22.38 5.02
C LEU A 136 -3.55 21.54 4.94
N GLU A 137 -4.04 21.31 3.73
CA GLU A 137 -5.29 20.58 3.45
C GLU A 137 -5.08 19.08 3.17
N THR A 138 -3.92 18.69 2.65
CA THR A 138 -3.56 17.28 2.40
C THR A 138 -2.10 17.02 2.74
N ALA A 139 -1.80 15.78 3.13
CA ALA A 139 -0.43 15.31 3.27
C ALA A 139 -0.33 13.85 2.83
N LEU A 140 0.79 13.51 2.20
CA LEU A 140 1.24 12.13 2.02
C LEU A 140 2.20 11.79 3.17
N ILE A 141 1.93 10.72 3.91
CA ILE A 141 2.78 10.21 4.98
C ILE A 141 3.46 8.94 4.47
N ILE A 142 4.78 8.89 4.56
CA ILE A 142 5.61 7.73 4.20
C ILE A 142 6.47 7.24 5.37
N GLU A 143 6.83 5.96 5.37
CA GLU A 143 7.79 5.39 6.31
C GLU A 143 9.24 5.66 5.83
N ASP A 144 10.23 5.62 6.73
CA ASP A 144 11.62 6.00 6.39
C ASP A 144 12.41 4.94 5.63
N ASP A 145 11.88 3.72 5.55
CA ASP A 145 12.36 2.61 4.74
C ASP A 145 11.62 2.48 3.42
N VAL A 146 10.84 3.44 2.94
CA VAL A 146 10.25 3.31 1.59
C VAL A 146 11.19 3.72 0.47
N ASP A 147 10.97 3.13 -0.69
CA ASP A 147 11.51 3.52 -1.98
C ASP A 147 10.37 3.65 -3.00
N TRP A 148 10.66 4.29 -4.12
CA TRP A 148 9.73 4.53 -5.20
C TRP A 148 10.45 4.51 -6.55
N ASP A 149 9.69 4.36 -7.61
CA ASP A 149 10.25 4.39 -8.96
C ASP A 149 10.72 5.80 -9.32
N ILE A 150 11.84 5.94 -10.06
CA ILE A 150 12.32 7.23 -10.55
C ILE A 150 11.28 7.99 -11.37
N HIS A 151 10.29 7.30 -11.96
CA HIS A 151 9.18 7.88 -12.71
C HIS A 151 7.99 8.31 -11.84
N LEU A 152 8.09 8.23 -10.51
CA LEU A 152 6.99 8.53 -9.59
C LEU A 152 6.35 9.90 -9.88
N ARG A 153 7.17 10.96 -9.95
CA ARG A 153 6.70 12.33 -10.15
C ARG A 153 6.23 12.60 -11.58
N THR A 154 6.89 11.99 -12.57
CA THR A 154 6.70 12.31 -13.99
C THR A 154 5.61 11.49 -14.66
N VAL A 155 5.36 10.26 -14.19
CA VAL A 155 4.44 9.31 -14.83
C VAL A 155 3.44 8.73 -13.82
N GLN A 156 3.91 8.07 -12.77
CA GLN A 156 3.04 7.20 -11.97
C GLN A 156 2.01 7.99 -11.14
N VAL A 157 2.43 9.04 -10.43
CA VAL A 157 1.51 9.91 -9.67
C VAL A 157 0.52 10.61 -10.59
N PRO A 158 0.92 11.26 -11.70
CA PRO A 158 -0.03 11.83 -12.66
C PRO A 158 -1.08 10.82 -13.15
N LEU A 159 -0.69 9.59 -13.48
CA LEU A 159 -1.62 8.54 -13.93
C LEU A 159 -2.58 8.09 -12.83
N ALA A 160 -2.08 7.81 -11.63
CA ALA A 160 -2.91 7.40 -10.49
C ALA A 160 -3.91 8.49 -10.12
N SER A 161 -3.43 9.73 -10.10
CA SER A 161 -4.20 10.94 -9.80
C SER A 161 -5.30 11.18 -10.84
N GLU A 162 -4.99 11.11 -12.14
CA GLU A 162 -6.00 11.24 -13.21
C GLU A 162 -7.08 10.16 -13.11
N ASN A 163 -6.68 8.91 -12.90
CA ASN A 163 -7.64 7.82 -12.82
C ASN A 163 -8.48 7.90 -11.54
N LEU A 164 -7.92 8.34 -10.40
CA LEU A 164 -8.72 8.58 -9.21
C LEU A 164 -9.76 9.69 -9.44
N ARG A 165 -9.34 10.82 -10.03
CA ARG A 165 -10.25 11.92 -10.39
C ARG A 165 -11.37 11.47 -11.32
N ALA A 166 -11.05 10.66 -12.32
CA ALA A 166 -12.03 10.10 -13.25
C ALA A 166 -12.97 9.10 -12.57
N LEU A 167 -12.47 8.28 -11.63
CA LEU A 167 -13.28 7.34 -10.85
C LEU A 167 -14.29 8.07 -9.95
N LEU A 168 -13.84 9.14 -9.30
CA LEU A 168 -14.65 9.95 -8.39
C LEU A 168 -15.53 10.98 -9.12
N GLY A 169 -15.35 11.16 -10.43
CA GLY A 169 -16.03 12.20 -11.21
C GLY A 169 -15.69 13.62 -10.74
N SER A 170 -14.45 13.87 -10.31
CA SER A 170 -14.04 15.13 -9.68
C SER A 170 -12.66 15.58 -10.11
N ASP A 171 -12.53 16.85 -10.55
CA ASP A 171 -11.27 17.49 -10.92
C ASP A 171 -10.85 18.70 -10.07
N THR A 172 -11.52 18.91 -8.93
CA THR A 172 -11.37 20.12 -8.09
C THR A 172 -9.98 20.31 -7.47
N THR A 173 -9.29 19.23 -7.13
CA THR A 173 -7.89 19.24 -6.67
C THR A 173 -7.05 18.23 -7.46
N TYR A 174 -5.73 18.23 -7.27
CA TYR A 174 -4.86 17.26 -7.91
C TYR A 174 -5.29 15.81 -7.61
N TRP A 175 -5.77 15.49 -6.42
CA TRP A 175 -6.24 14.13 -6.09
C TRP A 175 -7.77 14.00 -6.04
N GLY A 176 -8.50 14.93 -6.65
CA GLY A 176 -9.96 14.99 -6.63
C GLY A 176 -10.52 15.68 -5.39
N ASP A 177 -11.84 15.72 -5.27
CA ASP A 177 -12.54 16.41 -4.19
C ASP A 177 -12.21 15.75 -2.84
N LEU A 178 -11.80 16.58 -1.88
CA LEU A 178 -11.36 16.17 -0.55
C LEU A 178 -12.51 15.59 0.29
N ASP A 179 -13.76 15.77 -0.11
CA ASP A 179 -14.93 15.13 0.51
C ASP A 179 -15.20 13.72 -0.04
N GLN A 180 -14.54 13.32 -1.15
CA GLN A 180 -14.77 12.04 -1.83
C GLN A 180 -13.78 10.95 -1.42
N TRP A 181 -12.70 11.29 -0.73
CA TRP A 181 -11.71 10.35 -0.20
C TRP A 181 -11.21 10.80 1.18
N GLU A 182 -10.85 9.84 2.02
CA GLU A 182 -10.31 10.08 3.36
C GLU A 182 -8.89 9.55 3.50
N ILE A 183 -8.58 8.41 2.87
CA ILE A 183 -7.23 7.82 2.89
C ILE A 183 -6.89 7.33 1.48
N LEU A 184 -5.72 7.71 0.96
CA LEU A 184 -5.18 7.14 -0.28
C LEU A 184 -3.97 6.28 0.05
N TYR A 185 -4.08 4.97 -0.13
CA TYR A 185 -2.96 4.05 -0.01
C TYR A 185 -2.16 4.04 -1.32
N LEU A 186 -1.04 4.74 -1.30
CA LEU A 186 -0.07 4.77 -2.41
C LEU A 186 1.11 3.83 -2.14
N GLY A 187 1.29 3.37 -0.90
CA GLY A 187 2.27 2.38 -0.50
C GLY A 187 1.70 1.46 0.57
N HIS A 188 1.69 0.16 0.27
CA HIS A 188 1.13 -0.90 1.11
C HIS A 188 1.84 -2.21 0.79
N CYS A 189 1.72 -3.22 1.66
CA CYS A 189 2.20 -4.57 1.37
C CYS A 189 1.13 -5.46 0.70
N GLY A 190 -0.08 -4.93 0.53
CA GLY A 190 -1.15 -5.56 -0.22
C GLY A 190 -2.52 -4.94 0.06
N ASP A 191 -3.35 -4.83 -0.97
CA ASP A 191 -4.80 -4.60 -0.87
C ASP A 191 -5.50 -5.67 -1.73
N PHE A 192 -5.37 -6.91 -1.27
CA PHE A 192 -5.78 -8.09 -2.03
C PHE A 192 -7.24 -8.44 -1.73
N PHE A 193 -7.98 -8.79 -2.78
CA PHE A 193 -9.37 -9.21 -2.70
C PHE A 193 -9.69 -10.25 -3.77
N ASP A 194 -10.77 -10.99 -3.54
CA ASP A 194 -11.23 -12.05 -4.47
C ASP A 194 -11.75 -11.45 -5.79
N ALA A 195 -11.39 -12.07 -6.91
CA ALA A 195 -11.66 -11.53 -8.24
C ALA A 195 -13.16 -11.38 -8.56
N ASP A 196 -14.03 -12.17 -7.95
CA ASP A 196 -15.49 -12.05 -8.06
C ASP A 196 -16.02 -10.71 -7.51
N LYS A 197 -15.22 -10.01 -6.69
CA LYS A 197 -15.60 -8.69 -6.15
C LYS A 197 -15.28 -7.54 -7.11
N LEU A 198 -14.45 -7.76 -8.14
CA LEU A 198 -13.96 -6.70 -9.03
C LEU A 198 -15.10 -5.92 -9.71
N ASP A 199 -16.07 -6.63 -10.27
CA ASP A 199 -17.21 -6.03 -11.00
C ASP A 199 -18.07 -5.11 -10.12
N SER A 200 -18.15 -5.42 -8.81
CA SER A 200 -18.91 -4.63 -7.84
C SER A 200 -18.09 -3.51 -7.19
N LEU A 201 -16.77 -3.50 -7.41
CA LEU A 201 -15.85 -2.56 -6.80
C LEU A 201 -15.77 -1.28 -7.65
N GLN A 202 -15.79 -0.11 -7.01
CA GLN A 202 -15.37 1.11 -7.70
C GLN A 202 -13.88 1.00 -8.04
N HIS A 203 -13.55 0.91 -9.33
CA HIS A 203 -12.19 0.78 -9.78
C HIS A 203 -12.00 1.37 -11.19
N ARG A 204 -10.73 1.65 -11.53
CA ARG A 204 -10.28 1.94 -12.89
C ARG A 204 -8.94 1.28 -13.13
N VAL A 205 -8.86 0.52 -14.22
CA VAL A 205 -7.61 -0.03 -14.75
C VAL A 205 -7.07 0.91 -15.83
N TYR A 206 -5.76 1.13 -15.83
CA TYR A 206 -5.07 2.00 -16.79
C TYR A 206 -3.67 1.49 -17.08
N ARG A 207 -3.10 1.97 -18.20
CA ARG A 207 -1.75 1.63 -18.63
C ARG A 207 -0.71 2.36 -17.79
N ASP A 208 0.31 1.64 -17.32
CA ASP A 208 1.51 2.15 -16.68
C ASP A 208 2.73 1.34 -17.14
N ASP A 209 3.46 1.89 -18.11
CA ASP A 209 4.64 1.23 -18.70
C ASP A 209 5.88 1.25 -17.79
N THR A 210 5.78 1.83 -16.59
CA THR A 210 6.87 1.84 -15.60
C THR A 210 6.83 0.62 -14.68
N LEU A 211 5.78 -0.20 -14.76
CA LEU A 211 5.63 -1.40 -13.95
C LEU A 211 6.65 -2.49 -14.34
N LEU A 212 7.06 -3.28 -13.35
CA LEU A 212 7.73 -4.55 -13.60
C LEU A 212 6.83 -5.51 -14.37
N PRO A 213 7.39 -6.45 -15.15
CA PRO A 213 6.62 -7.59 -15.61
C PRO A 213 6.05 -8.38 -14.43
N HIS A 214 4.82 -8.88 -14.54
CA HIS A 214 4.09 -9.59 -13.49
C HIS A 214 4.93 -10.70 -12.84
N ARG A 215 5.60 -11.52 -13.66
CA ARG A 215 6.50 -12.61 -13.22
C ARG A 215 7.69 -12.17 -12.35
N ARG A 216 7.98 -10.87 -12.27
CA ARG A 216 9.06 -10.28 -11.46
C ARG A 216 8.53 -9.45 -10.29
N MET A 217 7.22 -9.32 -10.16
CA MET A 217 6.61 -8.79 -8.96
C MET A 217 6.66 -9.84 -7.84
N HIS A 218 6.41 -9.40 -6.60
CA HIS A 218 6.19 -10.30 -5.48
C HIS A 218 5.09 -11.32 -5.80
N SER A 219 5.25 -12.56 -5.35
CA SER A 219 4.37 -13.68 -5.72
C SER A 219 2.89 -13.41 -5.43
N HIS A 220 2.58 -12.77 -4.30
CA HIS A 220 1.22 -12.41 -3.93
C HIS A 220 0.65 -11.32 -4.84
N THR A 221 1.47 -10.34 -5.23
CA THR A 221 1.08 -9.29 -6.19
C THR A 221 0.83 -9.90 -7.56
N ASN A 222 1.74 -10.74 -8.05
CA ASN A 222 1.59 -11.44 -9.32
C ASN A 222 0.28 -12.26 -9.37
N GLU A 223 0.08 -13.13 -8.37
CA GLU A 223 -1.10 -13.99 -8.29
C GLU A 223 -2.40 -13.17 -8.21
N PHE A 224 -2.39 -12.06 -7.48
CA PHE A 224 -3.53 -11.15 -7.40
C PHE A 224 -3.87 -10.52 -8.75
N LEU A 225 -2.89 -9.94 -9.46
CA LEU A 225 -3.11 -9.32 -10.76
C LEU A 225 -3.59 -10.34 -11.81
N GLU A 226 -3.00 -11.54 -11.83
CA GLU A 226 -3.40 -12.64 -12.72
C GLU A 226 -4.85 -13.07 -12.46
N LYS A 227 -5.25 -13.22 -11.19
CA LYS A 227 -6.63 -13.58 -10.82
C LYS A 227 -7.64 -12.52 -11.23
N LEU A 228 -7.26 -11.24 -11.18
CA LEU A 228 -8.09 -10.13 -11.67
C LEU A 228 -8.11 -10.01 -13.19
N GLY A 229 -7.23 -10.72 -13.91
CA GLY A 229 -7.12 -10.65 -15.37
C GLY A 229 -6.44 -9.38 -15.88
N LEU A 230 -5.72 -8.66 -15.02
CA LEU A 230 -4.93 -7.50 -15.43
C LEU A 230 -3.78 -7.96 -16.34
N GLN A 231 -3.53 -7.20 -17.39
CA GLN A 231 -2.47 -7.44 -18.35
C GLN A 231 -1.17 -6.80 -17.89
N GLU A 232 -0.05 -7.29 -18.41
CA GLU A 232 1.29 -6.74 -18.17
C GLU A 232 1.32 -5.23 -18.42
N GLY A 233 1.75 -4.42 -17.46
CA GLY A 233 1.77 -2.95 -17.57
C GLY A 233 0.41 -2.28 -17.35
N GLU A 234 -0.54 -2.97 -16.72
CA GLU A 234 -1.77 -2.38 -16.20
C GLU A 234 -1.68 -2.16 -14.69
N ARG A 235 -2.05 -0.96 -14.27
CA ARG A 235 -2.25 -0.58 -12.86
C ARG A 235 -3.73 -0.28 -12.63
N MET A 236 -4.18 -0.44 -11.40
CA MET A 236 -5.54 -0.12 -10.99
C MET A 236 -5.53 0.91 -9.86
N VAL A 237 -6.48 1.84 -9.89
CA VAL A 237 -6.94 2.56 -8.69
C VAL A 237 -8.32 2.05 -8.33
N HIS A 238 -8.57 1.76 -7.05
CA HIS A 238 -9.84 1.21 -6.62
C HIS A 238 -10.17 1.57 -5.18
N ARG A 239 -11.45 1.43 -4.81
CA ARG A 239 -11.89 1.48 -3.42
C ARG A 239 -11.19 0.37 -2.65
N SER A 240 -10.52 0.71 -1.55
CA SER A 240 -9.72 -0.25 -0.79
C SER A 240 -10.60 -1.34 -0.17
N LYS A 241 -10.05 -2.55 -0.01
CA LYS A 241 -10.74 -3.68 0.65
C LYS A 241 -10.02 -4.16 1.89
N TRP A 242 -8.71 -4.31 1.79
CA TRP A 242 -7.85 -4.80 2.86
C TRP A 242 -6.44 -4.20 2.72
N PRO A 243 -6.26 -2.87 2.78
CA PRO A 243 -4.94 -2.27 2.59
C PRO A 243 -4.07 -2.42 3.85
N LEU A 244 -3.06 -3.28 3.82
CA LEU A 244 -2.11 -3.49 4.93
C LEU A 244 -0.78 -2.79 4.71
N CYS A 245 -0.11 -2.43 5.80
CA CYS A 245 1.11 -1.63 5.86
C CYS A 245 0.86 -0.16 5.51
N THR A 246 1.57 0.76 6.18
CA THR A 246 1.45 2.20 5.99
C THR A 246 2.67 2.81 5.31
N PHE A 247 3.30 2.06 4.40
CA PHE A 247 4.49 2.50 3.65
C PHE A 247 4.27 3.89 3.05
N GLY A 248 3.10 4.12 2.45
CA GLY A 248 2.70 5.44 1.95
C GLY A 248 1.20 5.63 1.96
N TYR A 249 0.68 6.51 2.82
CA TYR A 249 -0.74 6.85 2.85
C TYR A 249 -0.96 8.36 2.87
N ALA A 250 -1.89 8.85 2.05
CA ALA A 250 -2.29 10.24 2.07
C ALA A 250 -3.59 10.44 2.83
N VAL A 251 -3.73 11.62 3.43
CA VAL A 251 -4.90 12.02 4.23
C VAL A 251 -5.32 13.43 3.87
N THR A 252 -6.61 13.71 4.04
CA THR A 252 -7.13 15.07 4.09
C THR A 252 -7.02 15.60 5.52
N ARG A 253 -7.11 16.92 5.68
CA ARG A 253 -7.13 17.55 7.00
C ARG A 253 -8.26 16.99 7.88
N ALA A 254 -9.43 16.77 7.29
CA ALA A 254 -10.59 16.21 7.98
C ALA A 254 -10.34 14.76 8.44
N SER A 255 -9.80 13.90 7.56
CA SER A 255 -9.53 12.50 7.92
C SER A 255 -8.36 12.38 8.90
N ALA A 256 -7.31 13.20 8.80
CA ALA A 256 -6.23 13.25 9.77
C ALA A 256 -6.72 13.60 11.19
N ASN A 257 -7.61 14.58 11.31
CA ASN A 257 -8.24 14.92 12.59
C ASN A 257 -9.09 13.76 13.13
N ARG A 258 -9.87 13.09 12.27
CA ARG A 258 -10.65 11.91 12.66
C ARG A 258 -9.74 10.76 13.10
N ILE A 259 -8.62 10.55 12.41
CA ILE A 259 -7.62 9.53 12.78
C ILE A 259 -7.05 9.82 14.17
N LEU A 260 -6.58 11.04 14.41
CA LEU A 260 -5.95 11.43 15.68
C LEU A 260 -6.92 11.41 16.87
N THR A 261 -8.19 11.77 16.66
CA THR A 261 -9.13 12.00 17.77
C THR A 261 -10.06 10.83 18.04
N LYS A 262 -10.39 10.02 17.03
CA LYS A 262 -11.40 8.95 17.14
C LYS A 262 -10.86 7.57 16.83
N LEU A 263 -10.03 7.44 15.79
CA LEU A 263 -9.59 6.14 15.31
C LEU A 263 -8.39 5.60 16.10
N ALA A 264 -7.31 6.37 16.13
CA ALA A 264 -5.96 5.93 16.51
C ALA A 264 -5.39 6.72 17.71
N ALA A 265 -6.25 7.41 18.46
CA ALA A 265 -5.86 8.13 19.67
C ALA A 265 -5.24 7.22 20.73
N ARG A 266 -5.75 5.97 20.80
CA ARG A 266 -5.25 4.83 21.58
C ARG A 266 -5.62 3.53 20.87
N GLU A 267 -4.98 2.46 21.28
CA GLU A 267 -5.37 1.08 20.97
C GLU A 267 -6.81 0.84 21.44
N SER A 268 -7.60 0.18 20.58
CA SER A 268 -8.98 -0.22 20.91
C SER A 268 -9.00 -1.34 21.94
N ASP A 269 -10.04 -1.35 22.78
CA ASP A 269 -10.28 -2.47 23.70
C ASP A 269 -10.48 -3.77 22.90
N GLY A 270 -9.89 -4.87 23.37
CA GLY A 270 -9.72 -6.11 22.58
C GLY A 270 -8.41 -6.16 21.76
N GLY A 271 -7.62 -5.07 21.80
CA GLY A 271 -6.25 -4.99 21.33
C GLY A 271 -6.10 -4.76 19.82
N CYS A 272 -5.03 -4.07 19.44
CA CYS A 272 -4.62 -3.83 18.06
C CYS A 272 -3.08 -3.87 17.98
N GLU A 273 -2.53 -4.63 17.04
CA GLU A 273 -1.10 -4.99 17.07
C GLU A 273 -0.18 -3.84 16.62
N ALA A 274 -0.68 -2.96 15.74
CA ALA A 274 0.11 -1.90 15.13
C ALA A 274 -0.79 -0.83 14.48
N PHE A 275 -0.18 0.32 14.15
CA PHE A 275 -0.87 1.46 13.57
C PHE A 275 -1.46 1.15 12.19
N ASP A 276 -0.72 0.43 11.36
CA ASP A 276 -1.14 0.02 10.01
C ASP A 276 -2.38 -0.88 10.05
N VAL A 277 -2.45 -1.84 10.97
CA VAL A 277 -3.64 -2.66 11.24
C VAL A 277 -4.81 -1.76 11.61
N ARG A 278 -4.57 -0.72 12.42
CA ARG A 278 -5.63 0.21 12.80
C ARG A 278 -6.16 1.05 11.64
N ILE A 279 -5.29 1.47 10.72
CA ILE A 279 -5.73 2.20 9.51
C ILE A 279 -6.44 1.26 8.53
N LEU A 280 -5.99 0.01 8.41
CA LEU A 280 -6.67 -1.04 7.64
C LEU A 280 -8.11 -1.23 8.12
N GLU A 281 -8.32 -1.39 9.42
CA GLU A 281 -9.65 -1.52 10.04
C GLU A 281 -10.54 -0.33 9.70
N ALA A 282 -9.98 0.88 9.61
CA ALA A 282 -10.74 2.07 9.22
C ALA A 282 -11.35 1.91 7.83
N CYS A 283 -10.56 1.43 6.88
CA CYS A 283 -10.96 1.22 5.49
C CYS A 283 -11.90 0.02 5.30
N ARG A 284 -11.67 -1.05 6.05
CA ARG A 284 -12.44 -2.29 5.95
C ARG A 284 -13.76 -2.23 6.72
N ASP A 285 -13.75 -1.65 7.92
CA ASP A 285 -14.80 -1.82 8.92
C ASP A 285 -15.51 -0.52 9.32
N LEU A 286 -14.89 0.66 9.17
CA LEU A 286 -15.38 1.92 9.74
C LEU A 286 -15.81 2.98 8.70
N ASP A 287 -16.17 2.49 7.52
CA ASP A 287 -16.68 3.26 6.36
C ASP A 287 -15.79 4.46 5.99
N TYR A 288 -14.47 4.33 6.17
CA TYR A 288 -13.57 5.33 5.61
C TYR A 288 -13.58 5.25 4.09
N LYS A 289 -13.56 6.41 3.43
CA LYS A 289 -13.41 6.51 1.97
C LYS A 289 -11.96 6.26 1.53
N CYS A 290 -11.54 5.01 1.61
CA CYS A 290 -10.19 4.60 1.25
C CYS A 290 -10.07 4.18 -0.21
N TYR A 291 -9.00 4.61 -0.89
CA TYR A 291 -8.64 4.13 -2.22
C TYR A 291 -7.18 3.72 -2.28
N SER A 292 -6.88 2.68 -3.05
CA SER A 292 -5.53 2.14 -3.22
C SER A 292 -5.11 2.18 -4.68
N ALA A 293 -3.80 2.31 -4.92
CA ALA A 293 -3.18 2.01 -6.21
C ALA A 293 -2.56 0.61 -6.16
N ASN A 294 -2.91 -0.27 -7.10
CA ASN A 294 -2.41 -1.65 -7.18
C ASN A 294 -1.84 -1.96 -8.59
N PRO A 295 -0.57 -2.39 -8.71
CA PRO A 295 0.46 -2.40 -7.66
C PRO A 295 0.67 -1.02 -7.03
N GLU A 296 1.34 -0.96 -5.88
CA GLU A 296 1.64 0.26 -5.14
C GLU A 296 2.71 1.14 -5.79
N LEU A 297 2.76 2.42 -5.40
CA LEU A 297 3.75 3.42 -5.84
C LEU A 297 4.97 3.49 -4.91
N PHE A 298 4.79 3.14 -3.64
CA PHE A 298 5.84 3.10 -2.62
C PHE A 298 5.88 1.72 -1.99
N HIS A 299 7.08 1.16 -1.85
CA HIS A 299 7.29 -0.10 -1.13
C HIS A 299 8.50 0.03 -0.21
N HIS A 300 8.54 -0.73 0.89
CA HIS A 300 9.74 -0.74 1.72
C HIS A 300 10.96 -1.29 0.97
N ILE A 301 12.15 -0.82 1.35
CA ILE A 301 13.43 -1.43 1.02
C ILE A 301 13.66 -2.67 1.88
N SER A 302 14.49 -3.58 1.39
CA SER A 302 14.99 -4.66 2.24
C SER A 302 15.96 -4.09 3.29
N ALA A 303 15.49 -3.94 4.53
CA ALA A 303 16.26 -3.46 5.66
C ALA A 303 15.81 -4.13 6.98
N PRO A 304 16.70 -4.27 7.98
CA PRO A 304 16.32 -4.76 9.30
C PRO A 304 15.20 -3.93 9.93
N SER A 305 14.22 -4.59 10.57
CA SER A 305 13.10 -3.93 11.21
C SER A 305 13.53 -3.17 12.47
N GLU A 306 13.36 -1.85 12.46
CA GLU A 306 13.62 -1.02 13.65
C GLU A 306 12.64 -1.33 14.79
N ILE A 307 11.43 -1.77 14.47
CA ILE A 307 10.44 -2.24 15.45
C ILE A 307 10.94 -3.51 16.14
N ALA A 308 11.41 -4.49 15.36
CA ALA A 308 11.98 -5.73 15.90
C ALA A 308 13.22 -5.44 16.75
N ASN A 309 14.11 -4.57 16.27
CA ASN A 309 15.31 -4.17 17.01
C ASN A 309 14.97 -3.62 18.42
N VAL A 310 13.93 -2.79 18.53
CA VAL A 310 13.46 -2.28 19.83
C VAL A 310 12.86 -3.39 20.70
N ASN A 311 12.05 -4.26 20.11
CA ASN A 311 11.38 -5.34 20.85
C ASN A 311 12.35 -6.40 21.38
N GLU A 312 13.39 -6.70 20.61
CA GLU A 312 14.42 -7.69 20.94
C GLU A 312 15.58 -7.10 21.76
N GLY A 313 15.63 -5.78 21.94
CA GLY A 313 16.74 -5.11 22.61
C GLY A 313 18.05 -5.21 21.83
N ALA A 314 17.98 -5.35 20.50
CA ALA A 314 19.15 -5.47 19.66
C ALA A 314 19.92 -4.13 19.65
N ASP A 315 21.21 -4.20 19.99
CA ASP A 315 22.10 -3.04 19.89
C ASP A 315 22.37 -2.72 18.42
N THR A 316 21.67 -1.70 17.92
CA THR A 316 21.81 -1.21 16.54
C THR A 316 23.09 -0.38 16.36
N THR A 317 23.86 -0.18 17.43
CA THR A 317 25.12 0.54 17.40
C THR A 317 26.32 -0.40 17.26
N ASP A 318 27.36 0.05 16.56
CA ASP A 318 28.66 -0.59 16.56
C ASP A 318 29.41 -0.27 17.86
N SER A 319 30.59 -0.87 18.06
CA SER A 319 31.42 -0.64 19.25
C SER A 319 31.91 0.80 19.44
N THR A 320 31.57 1.72 18.52
CA THR A 320 31.86 3.15 18.58
C THR A 320 30.60 4.00 18.81
N GLY A 321 29.45 3.39 19.06
CA GLY A 321 28.17 4.08 19.26
C GLY A 321 27.55 4.63 17.97
N ARG A 322 28.06 4.22 16.79
CA ARG A 322 27.48 4.59 15.50
C ARG A 322 26.47 3.55 15.08
N LEU A 323 25.33 3.99 14.54
CA LEU A 323 24.35 3.09 13.96
C LEU A 323 24.99 2.30 12.82
N ARG A 324 24.83 0.97 12.85
CA ARG A 324 25.41 0.10 11.81
C ARG A 324 24.87 0.51 10.44
N SER A 325 25.77 0.74 9.49
CA SER A 325 25.40 1.05 8.10
C SER A 325 24.60 -0.12 7.53
N GLN A 326 23.34 0.15 7.17
CA GLN A 326 22.47 -0.83 6.53
C GLN A 326 22.83 -0.89 5.05
N LYS A 327 23.48 -1.98 4.64
CA LYS A 327 23.73 -2.26 3.23
C LYS A 327 22.39 -2.64 2.61
N LEU A 328 21.82 -1.75 1.80
CA LEU A 328 20.69 -2.04 0.93
C LEU A 328 21.04 -3.27 0.09
N THR A 329 20.32 -4.37 0.27
CA THR A 329 20.49 -5.60 -0.50
C THR A 329 19.38 -5.72 -1.53
N GLY A 330 19.73 -5.66 -2.82
CA GLY A 330 18.78 -5.87 -3.92
C GLY A 330 17.99 -4.63 -4.34
N GLY A 331 17.08 -4.82 -5.30
CA GLY A 331 16.06 -3.82 -5.65
C GLY A 331 14.92 -3.79 -4.63
N THR A 332 14.00 -2.84 -4.82
CA THR A 332 12.81 -2.70 -3.97
C THR A 332 11.67 -3.52 -4.58
N THR A 333 10.98 -4.33 -3.77
CA THR A 333 9.86 -5.17 -4.21
C THR A 333 8.82 -4.37 -4.99
N ASN A 334 8.37 -4.93 -6.12
CA ASN A 334 7.39 -4.32 -7.06
C ASN A 334 7.80 -2.97 -7.70
N ILE A 335 8.94 -2.40 -7.34
CA ILE A 335 9.46 -1.16 -7.93
C ILE A 335 10.50 -1.50 -9.01
N ALA A 336 10.27 -1.05 -10.24
CA ALA A 336 11.12 -1.41 -11.39
C ALA A 336 12.49 -0.72 -11.33
N CYS A 337 12.50 0.59 -11.14
CA CYS A 337 13.71 1.39 -11.05
C CYS A 337 13.71 2.22 -9.76
N GLY A 338 14.08 1.59 -8.65
CA GLY A 338 14.09 2.19 -7.33
C GLY A 338 15.05 3.37 -7.20
N ALA A 339 14.54 4.51 -6.71
CA ALA A 339 15.32 5.72 -6.48
C ALA A 339 16.40 5.55 -5.40
N ARG A 340 16.24 4.57 -4.49
CA ARG A 340 17.22 4.19 -3.46
C ARG A 340 18.18 3.08 -3.91
N SER A 341 18.21 2.76 -5.22
CA SER A 341 19.18 1.81 -5.76
C SER A 341 20.62 2.21 -5.43
N ALA A 342 21.41 1.23 -4.98
CA ALA A 342 22.83 1.41 -4.72
C ALA A 342 23.62 1.86 -5.96
N SER A 343 23.10 1.60 -7.18
CA SER A 343 23.72 2.05 -8.43
C SER A 343 23.68 3.56 -8.63
N PHE A 344 22.76 4.27 -7.97
CA PHE A 344 22.64 5.72 -8.07
C PHE A 344 23.42 6.45 -6.97
N PHE A 345 23.63 5.81 -5.82
CA PHE A 345 24.19 6.50 -4.65
C PHE A 345 25.58 7.10 -4.93
N THR A 346 25.71 8.40 -4.69
CA THR A 346 26.97 9.14 -4.84
C THR A 346 27.07 10.28 -3.84
N LYS A 347 28.29 10.61 -3.42
CA LYS A 347 28.61 11.79 -2.62
C LYS A 347 29.23 12.92 -3.45
N ASP A 348 29.51 12.67 -4.73
CA ASP A 348 30.06 13.68 -5.63
C ASP A 348 28.95 14.58 -6.19
N PRO A 349 28.99 15.91 -5.95
CA PRO A 349 27.93 16.83 -6.40
C PRO A 349 27.76 16.90 -7.92
N ALA A 350 28.83 16.74 -8.70
CA ALA A 350 28.75 16.78 -10.16
C ALA A 350 28.03 15.54 -10.71
N THR A 351 28.36 14.37 -10.17
CA THR A 351 27.68 13.10 -10.45
C THR A 351 26.21 13.17 -10.04
N LEU A 352 25.90 13.72 -8.86
CA LEU A 352 24.51 13.88 -8.43
C LEU A 352 23.72 14.77 -9.40
N LYS A 353 24.28 15.90 -9.82
CA LYS A 353 23.64 16.80 -10.80
C LYS A 353 23.39 16.11 -12.14
N TYR A 354 24.31 15.26 -12.58
CA TYR A 354 24.12 14.43 -13.76
C TYR A 354 22.97 13.43 -13.58
N LEU A 355 22.95 12.72 -12.44
CA LEU A 355 21.90 11.75 -12.13
C LEU A 355 20.52 12.40 -11.99
N GLN A 356 20.42 13.58 -11.39
CA GLN A 356 19.18 14.35 -11.33
C GLN A 356 18.60 14.60 -12.73
N LYS A 357 19.45 14.95 -13.69
CA LYS A 357 19.04 15.19 -15.08
C LYS A 357 18.70 13.89 -15.82
N GLU A 358 19.56 12.89 -15.78
CA GLU A 358 19.36 11.68 -16.58
C GLU A 358 18.36 10.71 -15.94
N VAL A 359 18.47 10.47 -14.64
CA VAL A 359 17.60 9.55 -13.90
C VAL A 359 16.32 10.25 -13.47
N GLY A 360 16.42 11.37 -12.75
CA GLY A 360 15.26 12.05 -12.15
C GLY A 360 14.35 12.75 -13.17
N GLU A 361 14.92 13.61 -14.02
CA GLU A 361 14.14 14.42 -14.97
C GLU A 361 13.76 13.64 -16.22
N LYS A 362 14.68 12.88 -16.82
CA LYS A 362 14.42 12.12 -18.05
C LYS A 362 13.84 10.71 -17.79
N GLY A 363 13.88 10.21 -16.56
CA GLY A 363 13.43 8.84 -16.25
C GLY A 363 14.37 7.74 -16.77
N HIS A 364 15.63 8.04 -17.09
CA HIS A 364 16.53 7.02 -17.62
C HIS A 364 17.03 6.12 -16.48
N CYS A 365 16.53 4.89 -16.41
CA CYS A 365 17.03 3.90 -15.47
C CYS A 365 18.43 3.42 -15.92
N LEU A 366 19.48 3.75 -15.15
CA LEU A 366 20.87 3.41 -15.52
C LEU A 366 21.31 2.00 -15.08
N GLY A 367 20.48 1.28 -14.32
CA GLY A 367 20.66 -0.14 -14.08
C GLY A 367 19.73 -0.91 -15.01
N ASP A 368 20.14 -2.09 -15.51
CA ASP A 368 19.22 -2.95 -16.24
C ASP A 368 18.19 -3.50 -15.24
N PRO A 369 16.90 -3.12 -15.32
CA PRO A 369 15.90 -3.72 -14.48
C PRO A 369 15.91 -5.23 -14.66
N MET A 370 16.22 -5.74 -15.86
CA MET A 370 16.19 -7.15 -16.27
C MET A 370 17.37 -8.00 -15.78
N GLU A 371 18.47 -7.42 -15.31
CA GLU A 371 19.64 -8.17 -14.78
C GLU A 371 19.54 -8.53 -13.28
N GLN A 372 18.53 -8.03 -12.56
CA GLN A 372 18.30 -8.46 -11.18
C GLN A 372 17.68 -9.88 -11.16
N ASP A 373 18.51 -10.87 -10.83
CA ASP A 373 18.24 -12.32 -10.83
C ASP A 373 16.83 -12.70 -10.39
N ALA A 374 16.09 -13.37 -11.29
CA ALA A 374 14.80 -13.98 -10.99
C ALA A 374 14.90 -15.16 -9.99
N ASP A 375 16.10 -15.72 -9.81
CA ASP A 375 16.36 -16.88 -8.94
C ASP A 375 16.56 -16.52 -7.46
N LYS A 376 16.52 -15.23 -7.13
CA LYS A 376 16.35 -14.74 -5.76
C LYS A 376 15.03 -13.99 -5.69
N PRO A 377 13.92 -14.67 -5.39
CA PRO A 377 12.70 -13.94 -5.03
C PRO A 377 13.04 -12.94 -3.91
N TYR A 378 12.48 -11.73 -4.04
CA TYR A 378 12.60 -10.62 -3.08
C TYR A 378 12.40 -11.08 -1.62
#